data_AF-A0AAQ3RCQ0-F1
#
_entry.id   AF-A0AAQ3RCQ0-F1
#
_cell.length_a   1.000
_cell.length_b   1.000
_cell.length_c   1.000
_cell.angle_alpha   90.00
_cell.angle_beta   90.00
_cell.angle_gamma   90.00
#
_symmetry.space_group_name_H-M   'P 1'
#
loop_
_entity.id
_entity.type
_entity.pdbx_description
1 polymer ?
#
loop_
_entity_poly.entity_id
_entity_poly.type
_entity_poly.pdbx_seq_one_letter_code
_entity_poly.pdbx_strand_id
1 'polypeptide(L)'
;MAKEQSSPSETLSTKLFRSRLALIQALDRSLPPEAIGLQDDQTDLPRDEADYRAQLAGQLRQTIQAMNPNNFLVKPFREAVQQWSDGDRWRKLDDTAGTLLADQLATLPSQLPSDDKAAREFDLLLYKLQIALLKQASDYPKLRSRVQTVAQLLEGRCAIPMVGAELSLIQDLQTQDWWEDVTLPLLEKVRRTLRGLVGLIEKTARQPLYTNFEDQLGEAQELDPFALITSDDFTRFRLQAKKFLLEHDSHLAIQRLRRNQPLTPTDLEELETFLLSNKIGSQAAIDRAKQESQGFWRFVRSLVGLDRNAAKEAFSEFLSDRLYSAAQIQFVNEIINYLTTHGVMDKALLYEPPFTNYCATGPEELFEDDSIDQLCDIIDLVSARAETAV
;
A
#
# COMPACT_ATOMS: atom_id res chain seq x y z
N MET A 1 -16.78 -24.38 -14.70
CA MET A 1 -17.25 -22.97 -14.71
C MET A 1 -16.09 -22.12 -14.21
N ALA A 2 -15.66 -21.16 -15.02
CA ALA A 2 -14.47 -20.35 -14.76
C ALA A 2 -14.67 -19.49 -13.52
N LYS A 3 -13.69 -19.53 -12.61
CA LYS A 3 -13.60 -18.63 -11.45
C LYS A 3 -13.53 -17.20 -11.97
N GLU A 4 -14.56 -16.40 -11.71
CA GLU A 4 -14.43 -14.94 -11.71
C GLU A 4 -13.48 -14.57 -10.56
N GLN A 5 -12.21 -14.45 -10.90
CA GLN A 5 -11.24 -13.74 -10.07
C GLN A 5 -11.70 -12.28 -10.01
N SER A 6 -12.33 -11.90 -8.89
CA SER A 6 -12.56 -10.50 -8.54
C SER A 6 -11.21 -9.78 -8.60
N SER A 7 -11.02 -9.02 -9.68
CA SER A 7 -9.82 -8.21 -9.86
C SER A 7 -9.82 -7.13 -8.77
N PRO A 8 -8.70 -6.88 -8.06
CA PRO A 8 -8.64 -5.81 -7.07
C PRO A 8 -9.07 -4.51 -7.76
N SER A 9 -10.06 -3.82 -7.17
CA SER A 9 -10.62 -2.60 -7.74
C SER A 9 -9.51 -1.58 -7.98
N GLU A 10 -9.23 -1.30 -9.25
CA GLU A 10 -8.11 -0.44 -9.65
C GLU A 10 -8.22 0.96 -9.04
N THR A 11 -7.10 1.45 -8.50
CA THR A 11 -7.03 2.75 -7.81
C THR A 11 -7.31 3.92 -8.78
N LEU A 12 -7.82 5.03 -8.24
CA LEU A 12 -8.11 6.22 -9.04
C LEU A 12 -6.84 6.79 -9.71
N SER A 13 -5.70 6.74 -9.01
CA SER A 13 -4.40 7.19 -9.52
C SER A 13 -3.96 6.34 -10.72
N THR A 14 -4.13 5.02 -10.65
CA THR A 14 -3.83 4.10 -11.76
C THR A 14 -4.71 4.38 -12.97
N LYS A 15 -6.01 4.60 -12.77
CA LYS A 15 -6.95 4.97 -13.84
C LYS A 15 -6.57 6.28 -14.52
N LEU A 16 -6.15 7.28 -13.75
CA LEU A 16 -5.70 8.56 -14.29
C LEU A 16 -4.42 8.41 -15.11
N PHE A 17 -3.44 7.67 -14.59
CA PHE A 17 -2.19 7.40 -15.31
C PHE A 17 -2.47 6.71 -16.66
N ARG A 18 -3.27 5.63 -16.65
CA ARG A 18 -3.66 4.91 -17.87
C ARG A 18 -4.44 5.77 -18.85
N SER A 19 -5.33 6.63 -18.36
CA SER A 19 -6.12 7.52 -19.23
C SER A 19 -5.24 8.57 -19.92
N ARG A 20 -4.27 9.15 -19.20
CA ARG A 20 -3.29 10.07 -19.80
C ARG A 20 -2.42 9.36 -20.84
N LEU A 21 -1.96 8.15 -20.54
CA LEU A 21 -1.18 7.36 -21.47
C LEU A 21 -1.97 7.02 -22.74
N ALA A 22 -3.23 6.61 -22.59
CA ALA A 22 -4.12 6.34 -23.71
C ALA A 22 -4.40 7.59 -24.57
N LEU A 23 -4.42 8.78 -23.97
CA LEU A 23 -4.51 10.05 -24.71
C LEU A 23 -3.25 10.32 -25.51
N ILE A 24 -2.06 10.15 -24.92
CA ILE A 24 -0.79 10.30 -25.65
C ILE A 24 -0.75 9.33 -26.84
N GLN A 25 -1.09 8.06 -26.64
CA GLN A 25 -1.11 7.08 -27.74
C GLN A 25 -2.14 7.42 -28.83
N ALA A 26 -3.29 8.00 -28.46
CA ALA A 26 -4.29 8.45 -29.43
C ALA A 26 -3.80 9.67 -30.23
N LEU A 27 -3.12 10.62 -29.57
CA LEU A 27 -2.50 11.80 -30.18
C LEU A 27 -1.30 11.46 -31.05
N ASP A 28 -0.44 10.52 -30.64
CA ASP A 28 0.72 10.08 -31.42
C ASP A 28 0.30 9.39 -32.74
N ARG A 29 -0.96 8.91 -32.84
CA ARG A 29 -1.53 8.37 -34.09
C ARG A 29 -2.06 9.45 -35.03
N SER A 30 -2.47 10.61 -34.50
CA SER A 30 -3.01 11.72 -35.30
C SER A 30 -1.95 12.76 -35.66
N LEU A 31 -0.91 12.93 -34.85
CA LEU A 31 0.13 13.93 -35.01
C LEU A 31 1.30 13.43 -35.88
N PRO A 32 1.94 14.32 -36.67
CA PRO A 32 3.16 13.97 -37.38
C PRO A 32 4.33 13.79 -36.38
N PRO A 33 5.33 12.92 -36.69
CA PRO A 33 6.44 12.64 -35.77
C PRO A 33 7.24 13.88 -35.35
N GLU A 34 7.30 14.90 -36.21
CA GLU A 34 8.03 16.17 -35.96
C GLU A 34 7.34 17.05 -34.92
N ALA A 35 6.03 16.88 -34.70
CA ALA A 35 5.25 17.61 -33.71
C ALA A 35 5.28 16.93 -32.32
N ILE A 36 5.93 15.78 -32.19
CA ILE A 36 6.00 15.04 -30.92
C ILE A 36 7.06 15.69 -30.01
N GLY A 37 6.58 16.49 -29.06
CA GLY A 37 7.40 17.18 -28.06
C GLY A 37 7.32 16.58 -26.65
N LEU A 38 8.12 17.18 -25.77
CA LEU A 38 8.06 17.00 -24.31
C LEU A 38 8.10 18.38 -23.66
N GLN A 39 7.16 18.66 -22.76
CA GLN A 39 7.12 19.91 -22.02
C GLN A 39 6.78 19.62 -20.55
N ASP A 40 7.69 19.98 -19.66
CA ASP A 40 7.50 19.81 -18.22
C ASP A 40 6.66 20.95 -17.59
N ASP A 41 6.61 22.10 -18.27
CA ASP A 41 5.82 23.26 -17.85
C ASP A 41 4.33 23.08 -18.17
N GLN A 42 3.49 23.31 -17.18
CA GLN A 42 2.04 23.16 -17.24
C GLN A 42 1.31 24.45 -16.81
N THR A 43 2.03 25.56 -16.67
CA THR A 43 1.44 26.84 -16.27
C THR A 43 0.48 27.34 -17.35
N ASP A 44 0.91 27.29 -18.61
CA ASP A 44 0.11 27.73 -19.75
C ASP A 44 -0.86 26.65 -20.24
N LEU A 45 -2.03 27.08 -20.75
CA LEU A 45 -2.95 26.22 -21.47
C LEU A 45 -2.33 25.75 -22.79
N PRO A 46 -2.58 24.50 -23.21
CA PRO A 46 -2.07 24.02 -24.49
C PRO A 46 -2.66 24.83 -25.65
N ARG A 47 -1.82 25.19 -26.62
CA ARG A 47 -2.22 25.97 -27.80
C ARG A 47 -2.85 25.10 -28.87
N ASP A 48 -2.31 23.89 -29.03
CA ASP A 48 -2.74 22.90 -30.00
C ASP A 48 -2.62 21.49 -29.42
N GLU A 49 -2.94 20.48 -30.24
CA GLU A 49 -2.87 19.08 -29.83
C GLU A 49 -1.44 18.59 -29.60
N ALA A 50 -0.45 19.16 -30.29
CA ALA A 50 0.96 18.81 -30.15
C ALA A 50 1.53 19.30 -28.80
N ASP A 51 1.22 20.55 -28.45
CA ASP A 51 1.50 21.16 -27.16
C ASP A 51 0.80 20.39 -26.04
N TYR A 52 -0.48 20.04 -26.23
CA TYR A 52 -1.20 19.23 -25.25
C TYR A 52 -0.56 17.85 -25.02
N ARG A 53 -0.16 17.17 -26.11
CA ARG A 53 0.57 15.91 -26.02
C ARG A 53 1.88 16.08 -25.24
N ALA A 54 2.65 17.13 -25.54
CA ALA A 54 3.94 17.39 -24.89
C ALA A 54 3.78 17.62 -23.37
N GLN A 55 2.74 18.35 -22.96
CA GLN A 55 2.40 18.58 -21.55
C GLN A 55 1.94 17.30 -20.84
N LEU A 56 1.14 16.45 -21.49
CA LEU A 56 0.73 15.15 -20.94
C LEU A 56 1.93 14.22 -20.73
N ALA A 57 2.87 14.21 -21.67
CA ALA A 57 4.11 13.43 -21.54
C ALA A 57 4.99 13.95 -20.38
N GLY A 58 5.10 15.27 -20.22
CA GLY A 58 5.79 15.88 -19.08
C GLY A 58 5.15 15.54 -17.74
N GLN A 59 3.82 15.55 -17.65
CA GLN A 59 3.06 15.13 -16.46
C GLN A 59 3.37 13.69 -16.05
N LEU A 60 3.35 12.76 -17.01
CA LEU A 60 3.63 11.36 -16.73
C LEU A 60 5.09 11.15 -16.33
N ARG A 61 6.03 11.83 -17.02
CA ARG A 61 7.44 11.81 -16.66
C ARG A 61 7.68 12.31 -15.24
N GLN A 62 7.11 13.45 -14.85
CA GLN A 62 7.19 13.98 -13.49
C GLN A 62 6.60 13.00 -12.46
N THR A 63 5.50 12.33 -12.82
CA THR A 63 4.90 11.30 -11.96
C THR A 63 5.85 10.12 -11.74
N ILE A 64 6.56 9.67 -12.78
CA ILE A 64 7.55 8.59 -12.69
C ILE A 64 8.79 9.04 -11.93
N GLN A 65 9.30 10.25 -12.17
CA GLN A 65 10.44 10.82 -11.42
C GLN A 65 10.15 10.95 -9.93
N ALA A 66 8.89 11.21 -9.56
CA ALA A 66 8.46 11.27 -8.17
C ALA A 66 8.22 9.88 -7.54
N MET A 67 8.44 8.76 -8.25
CA MET A 67 8.39 7.42 -7.66
C MET A 67 9.68 7.17 -6.87
N ASN A 68 9.55 6.86 -5.57
CA ASN A 68 10.71 6.60 -4.73
C ASN A 68 11.38 5.27 -5.12
N PRO A 69 12.63 5.25 -5.64
CA PRO A 69 13.30 4.02 -6.06
C PRO A 69 13.64 3.07 -4.89
N ASN A 70 13.61 3.58 -3.65
CA ASN A 70 13.85 2.79 -2.44
C ASN A 70 12.55 2.15 -1.90
N ASN A 71 11.38 2.48 -2.47
CA ASN A 71 10.12 1.84 -2.09
C ASN A 71 10.10 0.39 -2.60
N PHE A 72 9.75 -0.56 -1.73
CA PHE A 72 9.66 -1.98 -2.07
C PHE A 72 8.79 -2.29 -3.30
N LEU A 73 7.70 -1.54 -3.52
CA LEU A 73 6.84 -1.72 -4.71
C LEU A 73 7.52 -1.25 -5.99
N VAL A 74 8.41 -0.27 -5.89
CA VAL A 74 9.10 0.36 -7.04
C VAL A 74 10.41 -0.37 -7.36
N LYS A 75 11.08 -0.98 -6.37
CA LYS A 75 12.36 -1.70 -6.51
C LYS A 75 12.37 -2.72 -7.67
N PRO A 76 11.36 -3.61 -7.85
CA PRO A 76 11.33 -4.56 -8.96
C PRO A 76 11.29 -3.89 -10.34
N PHE A 77 10.77 -2.67 -10.41
CA PHE A 77 10.59 -1.90 -11.65
C PHE A 77 11.59 -0.74 -11.78
N ARG A 78 12.66 -0.72 -10.97
CA ARG A 78 13.62 0.40 -10.90
C ARG A 78 14.26 0.73 -12.25
N GLU A 79 14.60 -0.28 -13.04
CA GLU A 79 15.15 -0.08 -14.37
C GLU A 79 14.14 0.63 -15.28
N ALA A 80 12.88 0.20 -15.28
CA ALA A 80 11.82 0.85 -16.04
C ALA A 80 11.59 2.30 -15.56
N VAL A 81 11.52 2.53 -14.24
CA VAL A 81 11.38 3.89 -13.68
C VAL A 81 12.54 4.79 -14.10
N GLN A 82 13.77 4.31 -14.03
CA GLN A 82 14.95 5.09 -14.44
C GLN A 82 14.92 5.41 -15.93
N GLN A 83 14.57 4.43 -16.76
CA GLN A 83 14.49 4.60 -18.21
C GLN A 83 13.38 5.59 -18.64
N TRP A 84 12.22 5.55 -17.98
CA TRP A 84 11.07 6.41 -18.28
C TRP A 84 11.08 7.74 -17.52
N SER A 85 12.04 7.93 -16.62
CA SER A 85 12.36 9.24 -16.05
C SER A 85 13.13 10.13 -17.04
N ASP A 86 13.79 9.51 -18.02
CA ASP A 86 14.48 10.21 -19.10
C ASP A 86 13.49 10.75 -20.15
N GLY A 87 13.75 11.96 -20.65
CA GLY A 87 12.86 12.69 -21.55
C GLY A 87 12.85 12.14 -22.97
N ASP A 88 13.95 11.56 -23.44
CA ASP A 88 14.07 11.16 -24.84
C ASP A 88 13.14 10.00 -25.22
N ARG A 89 12.84 9.09 -24.28
CA ARG A 89 11.90 7.98 -24.51
C ARG A 89 10.47 8.45 -24.70
N TRP A 90 10.10 9.58 -24.11
CA TRP A 90 8.77 10.16 -24.30
C TRP A 90 8.57 10.72 -25.71
N ARG A 91 9.63 10.94 -26.50
CA ARG A 91 9.50 11.36 -27.90
C ARG A 91 9.09 10.22 -28.84
N LYS A 92 9.18 8.97 -28.38
CA LYS A 92 8.77 7.80 -29.15
C LYS A 92 8.11 6.76 -28.25
N LEU A 93 6.79 6.86 -28.12
CA LEU A 93 5.98 5.93 -27.33
C LEU A 93 5.36 4.86 -28.23
N ASP A 94 6.07 3.72 -28.37
CA ASP A 94 5.53 2.57 -29.12
C ASP A 94 4.40 1.86 -28.33
N ASP A 95 3.50 1.14 -29.01
CA ASP A 95 2.37 0.44 -28.37
C ASP A 95 2.82 -0.58 -27.29
N THR A 96 3.97 -1.22 -27.50
CA THR A 96 4.59 -2.14 -26.53
C THR A 96 5.05 -1.43 -25.26
N ALA A 97 5.68 -0.26 -25.42
CA ALA A 97 6.11 0.60 -24.33
C ALA A 97 4.92 1.15 -23.53
N GLY A 98 3.84 1.55 -24.21
CA GLY A 98 2.62 1.98 -23.55
C GLY A 98 1.96 0.88 -22.73
N THR A 99 1.93 -0.36 -23.24
CA THR A 99 1.40 -1.50 -22.48
C THR A 99 2.22 -1.75 -21.21
N LEU A 100 3.55 -1.72 -21.33
CA LEU A 100 4.46 -1.85 -20.18
C LEU A 100 4.20 -0.76 -19.12
N LEU A 101 4.10 0.50 -19.53
CA LEU A 101 3.81 1.61 -18.62
C LEU A 101 2.44 1.46 -17.92
N ALA A 102 1.42 1.02 -18.67
CA ALA A 102 0.07 0.82 -18.14
C ALA A 102 -0.02 -0.32 -17.11
N ASP A 103 0.76 -1.37 -17.27
CA ASP A 103 0.70 -2.55 -16.40
C ASP A 103 1.67 -2.47 -15.22
N GLN A 104 2.90 -2.01 -15.47
CA GLN A 104 3.98 -2.04 -14.49
C GLN A 104 4.10 -0.73 -13.70
N LEU A 105 3.92 0.43 -14.35
CA LEU A 105 4.24 1.73 -13.74
C LEU A 105 2.99 2.48 -13.26
N ALA A 106 1.82 2.26 -13.87
CA ALA A 106 0.57 2.91 -13.46
C ALA A 106 0.10 2.54 -12.05
N THR A 107 0.50 1.36 -11.55
CA THR A 107 0.12 0.84 -10.23
C THR A 107 1.05 1.32 -9.11
N LEU A 108 2.19 1.93 -9.46
CA LEU A 108 3.21 2.32 -8.50
C LEU A 108 2.86 3.64 -7.79
N PRO A 109 3.16 3.74 -6.49
CA PRO A 109 2.96 4.98 -5.75
C PRO A 109 4.02 6.03 -6.13
N SER A 110 3.57 7.25 -6.38
CA SER A 110 4.42 8.44 -6.52
C SER A 110 4.33 9.33 -5.28
N GLN A 111 5.36 10.13 -5.03
CA GLN A 111 5.45 11.07 -3.91
C GLN A 111 4.78 12.42 -4.20
N LEU A 112 4.06 12.54 -5.32
CA LEU A 112 3.32 13.75 -5.64
C LEU A 112 2.17 13.96 -4.65
N PRO A 113 1.88 15.22 -4.27
CA PRO A 113 0.75 15.53 -3.41
C PRO A 113 -0.55 15.02 -4.03
N SER A 114 -1.39 14.38 -3.22
CA SER A 114 -2.67 13.86 -3.69
C SER A 114 -3.72 14.96 -3.69
N ASP A 115 -4.26 15.27 -4.87
CA ASP A 115 -5.41 16.15 -5.00
C ASP A 115 -6.66 15.52 -4.36
N ASP A 116 -7.64 16.38 -4.05
CA ASP A 116 -8.96 15.95 -3.58
C ASP A 116 -9.55 14.90 -4.52
N LYS A 117 -10.23 13.91 -3.93
CA LYS A 117 -10.86 12.80 -4.64
C LYS A 117 -11.85 13.31 -5.70
N ALA A 118 -12.62 14.36 -5.39
CA ALA A 118 -13.60 14.93 -6.32
C ALA A 118 -12.93 15.53 -7.57
N ALA A 119 -11.83 16.26 -7.39
CA ALA A 119 -11.03 16.80 -8.50
C ALA A 119 -10.46 15.68 -9.39
N ARG A 120 -9.92 14.61 -8.77
CA ARG A 120 -9.38 13.46 -9.50
C ARG A 120 -10.45 12.65 -10.26
N GLU A 121 -11.65 12.51 -9.70
CA GLU A 121 -12.78 11.87 -10.38
C GLU A 121 -13.25 12.70 -11.58
N PHE A 122 -13.24 14.03 -11.47
CA PHE A 122 -13.53 14.94 -12.57
C PHE A 122 -12.45 14.91 -13.65
N ASP A 123 -11.17 14.94 -13.28
CA ASP A 123 -10.05 14.77 -14.21
C ASP A 123 -10.21 13.49 -15.03
N LEU A 124 -10.53 12.37 -14.36
CA LEU A 124 -10.76 11.08 -15.04
C LEU A 124 -11.95 11.14 -16.01
N LEU A 125 -13.02 11.85 -15.64
CA LEU A 125 -14.19 12.01 -16.48
C LEU A 125 -13.87 12.80 -17.75
N LEU A 126 -13.08 13.87 -17.64
CA LEU A 126 -12.65 14.69 -18.77
C LEU A 126 -11.68 13.93 -19.67
N TYR A 127 -10.71 13.19 -19.11
CA TYR A 127 -9.81 12.38 -19.92
C TYR A 127 -10.56 11.28 -20.68
N LYS A 128 -11.56 10.63 -20.06
CA LYS A 128 -12.41 9.67 -20.77
C LYS A 128 -13.19 10.32 -21.90
N LEU A 129 -13.72 11.52 -21.69
CA LEU A 129 -14.44 12.27 -22.71
C LEU A 129 -13.53 12.64 -23.89
N GLN A 130 -12.31 13.11 -23.62
CA GLN A 130 -11.29 13.39 -24.63
C GLN A 130 -10.90 12.14 -25.43
N ILE A 131 -10.71 10.99 -24.77
CA ILE A 131 -10.45 9.71 -25.45
C ILE A 131 -11.64 9.32 -26.33
N ALA A 132 -12.87 9.47 -25.82
CA ALA A 132 -14.09 9.15 -26.56
C ALA A 132 -14.27 10.06 -27.79
N LEU A 133 -13.88 11.33 -27.69
CA LEU A 133 -13.86 12.27 -28.81
C LEU A 133 -12.87 11.81 -29.90
N LEU A 134 -11.62 11.52 -29.53
CA LEU A 134 -10.58 11.06 -30.45
C LEU A 134 -10.93 9.73 -31.14
N LYS A 135 -11.53 8.80 -30.39
CA LYS A 135 -11.86 7.46 -30.89
C LYS A 135 -13.25 7.37 -31.51
N GLN A 136 -14.03 8.46 -31.54
CA GLN A 136 -15.43 8.48 -31.96
C GLN A 136 -16.27 7.39 -31.26
N ALA A 137 -16.07 7.24 -29.95
CA ALA A 137 -16.70 6.18 -29.17
C ALA A 137 -18.19 6.47 -28.89
N SER A 138 -18.99 5.42 -28.81
CA SER A 138 -20.45 5.51 -28.61
C SER A 138 -20.86 6.03 -27.22
N ASP A 139 -19.94 6.05 -26.26
CA ASP A 139 -20.16 6.55 -24.90
C ASP A 139 -19.96 8.06 -24.76
N TYR A 140 -19.48 8.75 -25.80
CA TYR A 140 -19.27 10.21 -25.81
C TYR A 140 -20.50 11.01 -25.33
N PRO A 141 -21.74 10.76 -25.84
CA PRO A 141 -22.92 11.53 -25.39
C PRO A 141 -23.21 11.35 -23.90
N LYS A 142 -22.94 10.16 -23.35
CA LYS A 142 -23.12 9.85 -21.93
C LYS A 142 -22.07 10.53 -21.06
N LEU A 143 -20.82 10.65 -21.54
CA LEU A 143 -19.78 11.37 -20.82
C LEU A 143 -20.02 12.89 -20.87
N ARG A 144 -20.45 13.41 -22.01
CA ARG A 144 -20.86 14.81 -22.19
C ARG A 144 -21.98 15.19 -21.22
N SER A 145 -23.06 14.40 -21.14
CA SER A 145 -24.18 14.69 -20.23
C SER A 145 -23.76 14.71 -18.76
N ARG A 146 -22.77 13.89 -18.38
CA ARG A 146 -22.20 13.95 -17.03
C ARG A 146 -21.40 15.21 -16.78
N VAL A 147 -20.61 15.71 -17.74
CA VAL A 147 -19.95 17.03 -17.62
C VAL A 147 -21.00 18.14 -17.45
N GLN A 148 -22.05 18.13 -18.28
CA GLN A 148 -23.15 19.09 -18.19
C GLN A 148 -23.84 19.05 -16.82
N THR A 149 -24.04 17.86 -16.26
CA THR A 149 -24.58 17.70 -14.90
C THR A 149 -23.68 18.35 -13.85
N VAL A 150 -22.36 18.18 -13.96
CA VAL A 150 -21.40 18.82 -13.06
C VAL A 150 -21.45 20.34 -13.19
N ALA A 151 -21.52 20.86 -14.43
CA ALA A 151 -21.67 22.30 -14.69
C ALA A 151 -22.96 22.85 -14.06
N GLN A 152 -24.09 22.16 -14.23
CA GLN A 152 -25.38 22.55 -13.63
C GLN A 152 -25.32 22.57 -12.09
N LEU A 153 -24.66 21.59 -11.47
CA LEU A 153 -24.48 21.55 -10.02
C LEU A 153 -23.60 22.70 -9.51
N LEU A 154 -22.58 23.09 -10.28
CA LEU A 154 -21.74 24.25 -9.98
C LEU A 154 -22.50 25.56 -10.16
N GLU A 155 -23.34 25.69 -11.20
CA GLU A 155 -24.16 26.89 -11.42
C GLU A 155 -25.09 27.16 -10.22
N GLY A 156 -25.66 26.11 -9.62
CA GLY A 156 -26.46 26.22 -8.39
C GLY A 156 -25.69 26.76 -7.17
N ARG A 157 -24.36 26.92 -7.28
CA ARG A 157 -23.47 27.48 -6.26
C ARG A 157 -22.82 28.80 -6.69
N CYS A 158 -23.42 29.52 -7.65
CA CYS A 158 -22.97 30.83 -8.14
C CYS A 158 -22.77 31.90 -7.05
N ALA A 159 -23.39 31.73 -5.86
CA ALA A 159 -23.17 32.58 -4.70
C ALA A 159 -21.72 32.55 -4.16
N ILE A 160 -20.95 31.49 -4.46
CA ILE A 160 -19.54 31.40 -4.08
C ILE A 160 -18.71 32.24 -5.09
N PRO A 161 -17.90 33.22 -4.66
CA PRO A 161 -17.19 34.13 -5.57
C PRO A 161 -16.31 33.44 -6.64
N MET A 162 -15.62 32.35 -6.27
CA MET A 162 -14.79 31.59 -7.20
C MET A 162 -15.59 30.84 -8.27
N VAL A 163 -16.84 30.46 -7.98
CA VAL A 163 -17.75 29.86 -8.96
C VAL A 163 -18.37 30.94 -9.83
N GLY A 164 -18.78 32.06 -9.22
CA GLY A 164 -19.32 33.21 -9.95
C GLY A 164 -18.33 33.83 -10.95
N ALA A 165 -17.03 33.78 -10.67
CA ALA A 165 -15.99 34.25 -11.59
C ALA A 165 -15.93 33.44 -12.90
N GLU A 166 -16.29 32.15 -12.86
CA GLU A 166 -16.24 31.23 -14.00
C GLU A 166 -17.63 30.89 -14.55
N LEU A 167 -18.66 31.68 -14.19
CA LEU A 167 -20.05 31.43 -14.53
C LEU A 167 -20.28 31.36 -16.05
N SER A 168 -19.59 32.20 -16.83
CA SER A 168 -19.71 32.20 -18.29
C SER A 168 -19.34 30.83 -18.87
N LEU A 169 -18.21 30.25 -18.45
CA LEU A 169 -17.78 28.93 -18.90
C LEU A 169 -18.76 27.83 -18.46
N ILE A 170 -19.28 27.93 -17.23
CA ILE A 170 -20.26 26.98 -16.69
C ILE A 170 -21.57 26.99 -17.50
N GLN A 171 -22.01 28.17 -17.95
CA GLN A 171 -23.21 28.32 -18.79
C GLN A 171 -22.96 27.84 -20.22
N ASP A 172 -21.82 28.19 -20.81
CA ASP A 172 -21.43 27.75 -22.15
C ASP A 172 -21.44 26.22 -22.26
N LEU A 173 -20.91 25.52 -21.26
CA LEU A 173 -20.89 24.04 -21.21
C LEU A 173 -22.29 23.40 -21.25
N GLN A 174 -23.33 24.11 -20.85
CA GLN A 174 -24.70 23.62 -20.86
C GLN A 174 -25.39 23.83 -22.21
N THR A 175 -24.90 24.76 -23.04
CA THR A 175 -25.43 25.01 -24.39
C THR A 175 -25.03 23.88 -25.35
N GLN A 176 -25.76 23.71 -26.46
CA GLN A 176 -25.37 22.74 -27.48
C GLN A 176 -24.23 23.26 -28.35
N ASP A 177 -24.28 24.54 -28.70
CA ASP A 177 -23.36 25.26 -29.58
C ASP A 177 -21.91 25.13 -29.13
N TRP A 178 -21.63 25.18 -27.81
CA TRP A 178 -20.26 25.04 -27.30
C TRP A 178 -19.60 23.69 -27.64
N TRP A 179 -20.41 22.64 -27.82
CA TRP A 179 -19.93 21.31 -28.13
C TRP A 179 -19.78 21.05 -29.62
N GLU A 180 -20.22 21.98 -30.48
CA GLU A 180 -19.96 21.95 -31.91
C GLU A 180 -18.47 22.27 -32.12
N ASP A 181 -17.74 21.38 -32.80
CA ASP A 181 -16.30 21.50 -33.06
C ASP A 181 -15.40 21.62 -31.82
N VAL A 182 -15.80 20.97 -30.71
CA VAL A 182 -14.98 20.97 -29.48
C VAL A 182 -13.60 20.33 -29.72
N THR A 183 -12.54 21.01 -29.24
CA THR A 183 -11.15 20.55 -29.37
C THR A 183 -10.59 20.08 -28.02
N LEU A 184 -9.50 19.30 -28.06
CA LEU A 184 -8.85 18.83 -26.83
C LEU A 184 -8.33 19.97 -25.94
N PRO A 185 -7.69 21.04 -26.47
CA PRO A 185 -7.31 22.18 -25.66
C PRO A 185 -8.47 22.87 -24.95
N LEU A 186 -9.66 22.94 -25.58
CA LEU A 186 -10.87 23.48 -24.95
C LEU A 186 -11.33 22.60 -23.79
N LEU A 187 -11.33 21.28 -23.95
CA LEU A 187 -11.66 20.35 -22.87
C LEU A 187 -10.62 20.38 -21.74
N GLU A 188 -9.35 20.61 -22.05
CA GLU A 188 -8.29 20.78 -21.04
C GLU A 188 -8.46 22.10 -20.25
N LYS A 189 -8.86 23.19 -20.91
CA LYS A 189 -9.24 24.44 -20.23
C LYS A 189 -10.37 24.19 -19.23
N VAL A 190 -11.42 23.50 -19.66
CA VAL A 190 -12.55 23.12 -18.78
C VAL A 190 -12.06 22.31 -17.58
N ARG A 191 -11.19 21.33 -17.79
CA ARG A 191 -10.62 20.52 -16.72
C ARG A 191 -9.87 21.37 -15.70
N ARG A 192 -8.93 22.22 -16.15
CA ARG A 192 -8.11 23.06 -15.27
C ARG A 192 -8.91 24.09 -14.48
N THR A 193 -9.90 24.72 -15.11
CA THR A 193 -10.74 25.72 -14.46
C THR A 193 -11.69 25.09 -13.44
N LEU A 194 -12.42 24.03 -13.83
CA LEU A 194 -13.47 23.48 -12.98
C LEU A 194 -12.95 22.52 -11.90
N ARG A 195 -11.76 21.91 -12.04
CA ARG A 195 -11.27 20.93 -11.05
C ARG A 195 -11.21 21.47 -9.61
N GLY A 196 -10.85 22.75 -9.44
CA GLY A 196 -10.79 23.40 -8.14
C GLY A 196 -12.17 23.73 -7.56
N LEU A 197 -13.19 23.83 -8.41
CA LEU A 197 -14.57 24.16 -8.04
C LEU A 197 -15.40 22.91 -7.72
N VAL A 198 -15.08 21.75 -8.32
CA VAL A 198 -15.84 20.50 -8.15
C VAL A 198 -15.89 20.03 -6.69
N GLY A 199 -14.86 20.33 -5.88
CA GLY A 199 -14.85 20.04 -4.44
C GLY A 199 -15.93 20.77 -3.64
N LEU A 200 -16.50 21.86 -4.19
CA LEU A 200 -17.56 22.66 -3.57
C LEU A 200 -18.95 22.06 -3.77
N ILE A 201 -19.08 21.05 -4.63
CA ILE A 201 -20.32 20.32 -4.82
C ILE A 201 -20.53 19.48 -3.55
N GLU A 202 -21.46 19.90 -2.70
CA GLU A 202 -21.86 19.13 -1.53
C GLU A 202 -22.18 17.70 -1.99
N LYS A 203 -21.55 16.72 -1.33
CA LYS A 203 -21.93 15.32 -1.49
C LYS A 203 -23.35 15.23 -0.96
N THR A 204 -24.35 15.30 -1.84
CA THR A 204 -25.74 15.03 -1.47
C THR A 204 -25.72 13.76 -0.66
N ALA A 205 -26.15 13.83 0.60
CA ALA A 205 -26.15 12.69 1.50
C ALA A 205 -26.85 11.55 0.76
N ARG A 206 -26.05 10.59 0.28
CA ARG A 206 -26.60 9.41 -0.39
C ARG A 206 -27.49 8.78 0.65
N GLN A 207 -28.79 8.65 0.35
CA GLN A 207 -29.69 7.99 1.28
C GLN A 207 -29.06 6.64 1.65
N PRO A 208 -28.92 6.32 2.95
CA PRO A 208 -28.35 5.06 3.36
C PRO A 208 -29.12 3.94 2.66
N LEU A 209 -28.39 3.17 1.86
CA LEU A 209 -28.96 2.02 1.18
C LEU A 209 -29.18 0.96 2.27
N TYR A 210 -30.40 0.87 2.77
CA TYR A 210 -30.79 -0.25 3.62
C TYR A 210 -30.95 -1.47 2.73
N THR A 211 -29.89 -2.27 2.64
CA THR A 211 -30.00 -3.60 2.05
C THR A 211 -30.66 -4.52 3.06
N ASN A 212 -31.98 -4.69 2.95
CA ASN A 212 -32.70 -5.73 3.65
C ASN A 212 -32.55 -7.03 2.85
N PHE A 213 -31.54 -7.81 3.17
CA PHE A 213 -31.41 -9.16 2.65
C PHE A 213 -32.20 -10.09 3.57
N GLU A 214 -33.18 -10.80 3.02
CA GLU A 214 -33.71 -12.00 3.69
C GLU A 214 -32.68 -13.12 3.50
N ASP A 215 -32.21 -13.70 4.60
CA ASP A 215 -31.28 -14.82 4.56
C ASP A 215 -31.91 -15.99 3.81
N GLN A 216 -31.37 -16.29 2.63
CA GLN A 216 -31.63 -17.54 1.94
C GLN A 216 -30.55 -18.52 2.38
N LEU A 217 -30.95 -19.58 3.11
CA LEU A 217 -30.08 -20.71 3.39
C LEU A 217 -29.69 -21.37 2.07
N GLY A 218 -28.50 -21.04 1.57
CA GLY A 218 -27.88 -21.73 0.44
C GLY A 218 -27.38 -23.12 0.85
N GLU A 219 -26.92 -23.90 -0.13
CA GLU A 219 -26.28 -25.19 0.15
C GLU A 219 -25.05 -24.98 1.04
N ALA A 220 -24.93 -25.83 2.07
CA ALA A 220 -23.82 -25.77 3.01
C ALA A 220 -22.50 -26.01 2.25
N GLN A 221 -21.69 -24.97 2.13
CA GLN A 221 -20.33 -25.07 1.64
C GLN A 221 -19.42 -25.27 2.84
N GLU A 222 -18.62 -26.35 2.84
CA GLU A 222 -17.49 -26.46 3.76
C GLU A 222 -16.48 -25.36 3.42
N LEU A 223 -16.62 -24.23 4.12
CA LEU A 223 -15.61 -23.20 4.11
C LEU A 223 -14.53 -23.59 5.11
N ASP A 224 -13.29 -23.35 4.72
CA ASP A 224 -12.15 -23.50 5.61
C ASP A 224 -12.39 -22.65 6.88
N PRO A 225 -12.39 -23.23 8.09
CA PRO A 225 -12.54 -22.49 9.35
C PRO A 225 -11.58 -21.30 9.46
N PHE A 226 -10.42 -21.35 8.78
CA PHE A 226 -9.44 -20.26 8.73
C PHE A 226 -9.97 -19.00 8.03
N ALA A 227 -10.86 -19.13 7.04
CA ALA A 227 -11.40 -18.01 6.26
C ALA A 227 -12.53 -17.24 6.99
N LEU A 228 -13.06 -17.80 8.08
CA LEU A 228 -14.16 -17.21 8.85
C LEU A 228 -13.68 -16.29 9.99
N ILE A 229 -12.40 -16.34 10.37
CA ILE A 229 -11.86 -15.47 11.42
C ILE A 229 -11.49 -14.12 10.80
N THR A 230 -12.31 -13.11 11.08
CA THR A 230 -12.00 -11.73 10.68
C THR A 230 -10.68 -11.26 11.32
N SER A 231 -9.99 -10.29 10.70
CA SER A 231 -8.77 -9.70 11.29
C SER A 231 -9.02 -9.12 12.69
N ASP A 232 -10.23 -8.62 12.94
CA ASP A 232 -10.63 -8.01 14.20
C ASP A 232 -10.79 -9.05 15.31
N ASP A 233 -11.36 -10.22 15.00
CA ASP A 233 -11.53 -11.31 15.97
C ASP A 233 -10.18 -11.92 16.39
N PHE A 234 -9.25 -12.10 15.45
CA PHE A 234 -7.91 -12.59 15.76
C PHE A 234 -7.11 -11.59 16.60
N THR A 235 -7.27 -10.29 16.33
CA THR A 235 -6.64 -9.23 17.13
C THR A 235 -7.15 -9.25 18.58
N ARG A 236 -8.45 -9.47 18.78
CA ARG A 236 -9.05 -9.62 20.13
C ARG A 236 -8.53 -10.86 20.85
N PHE A 237 -8.46 -12.00 20.17
CA PHE A 237 -7.87 -13.22 20.71
C PHE A 237 -6.44 -12.98 21.21
N ARG A 238 -5.60 -12.35 20.37
CA ARG A 238 -4.20 -12.07 20.71
C ARG A 238 -4.07 -11.18 21.95
N LEU A 239 -4.92 -10.17 22.09
CA LEU A 239 -4.97 -9.29 23.26
C LEU A 239 -5.39 -10.04 24.54
N GLN A 240 -6.44 -10.86 24.44
CA GLN A 240 -6.94 -11.67 25.57
C GLN A 240 -5.92 -12.73 26.00
N ALA A 241 -5.33 -13.46 25.04
CA ALA A 241 -4.28 -14.43 25.29
C ALA A 241 -3.07 -13.79 25.97
N LYS A 242 -2.60 -12.63 25.50
CA LYS A 242 -1.49 -11.91 26.13
C LYS A 242 -1.80 -11.57 27.59
N LYS A 243 -2.95 -10.98 27.85
CA LYS A 243 -3.36 -10.59 29.21
C LYS A 243 -3.42 -11.82 30.13
N PHE A 244 -4.10 -12.87 29.67
CA PHE A 244 -4.29 -14.10 30.43
C PHE A 244 -2.95 -14.80 30.74
N LEU A 245 -2.06 -14.95 29.76
CA LEU A 245 -0.76 -15.59 29.95
C LEU A 245 0.14 -14.80 30.93
N LEU A 246 0.09 -13.47 30.91
CA LEU A 246 0.84 -12.63 31.85
C LEU A 246 0.28 -12.69 33.29
N GLU A 247 -1.04 -12.82 33.45
CA GLU A 247 -1.68 -13.03 34.76
C GLU A 247 -1.35 -14.41 35.37
N HIS A 248 -1.00 -15.38 34.52
CA HIS A 248 -0.68 -16.76 34.90
C HIS A 248 0.80 -17.13 34.74
N ASP A 249 1.72 -16.19 34.99
CA ASP A 249 3.17 -16.40 34.94
C ASP A 249 3.69 -17.49 35.90
N SER A 250 2.88 -17.94 36.86
CA SER A 250 3.19 -19.09 37.72
C SER A 250 3.07 -20.45 37.01
N HIS A 251 2.48 -20.51 35.81
CA HIS A 251 2.30 -21.76 35.07
C HIS A 251 3.66 -22.30 34.57
N LEU A 252 3.93 -23.59 34.81
CA LEU A 252 5.24 -24.19 34.55
C LEU A 252 5.68 -24.05 33.08
N ALA A 253 4.79 -24.35 32.13
CA ALA A 253 5.09 -24.22 30.70
C ALA A 253 5.38 -22.75 30.27
N ILE A 254 4.72 -21.76 30.88
CA ILE A 254 4.99 -20.34 30.62
C ILE A 254 6.36 -19.96 31.19
N GLN A 255 6.70 -20.42 32.40
CA GLN A 255 8.02 -20.19 32.99
C GLN A 255 9.15 -20.80 32.17
N ARG A 256 8.95 -22.02 31.65
CA ARG A 256 9.91 -22.67 30.76
C ARG A 256 10.15 -21.85 29.49
N LEU A 257 9.08 -21.38 28.84
CA LEU A 257 9.16 -20.48 27.69
C LEU A 257 9.93 -19.20 27.97
N ARG A 258 9.60 -18.53 29.09
CA ARG A 258 10.26 -17.27 29.46
C ARG A 258 11.73 -17.48 29.83
N ARG A 259 12.07 -18.58 30.49
CA ARG A 259 13.45 -18.89 30.91
C ARG A 259 14.30 -19.57 29.83
N ASN A 260 13.84 -19.59 28.57
CA ASN A 260 14.55 -20.22 27.46
C ASN A 260 14.89 -21.70 27.71
N GLN A 261 13.98 -22.42 28.38
CA GLN A 261 14.11 -23.85 28.67
C GLN A 261 13.34 -24.67 27.62
N PRO A 262 13.79 -25.89 27.31
CA PRO A 262 13.10 -26.76 26.37
C PRO A 262 11.68 -27.09 26.85
N LEU A 263 10.75 -27.04 25.91
CA LEU A 263 9.39 -27.51 26.12
C LEU A 263 9.25 -28.97 25.70
N THR A 264 8.42 -29.70 26.46
CA THR A 264 7.95 -31.02 26.07
C THR A 264 6.67 -30.90 25.23
N PRO A 265 6.33 -31.90 24.40
CA PRO A 265 5.05 -31.91 23.68
C PRO A 265 3.84 -31.77 24.63
N THR A 266 3.90 -32.38 25.80
CA THR A 266 2.86 -32.29 26.84
C THR A 266 2.69 -30.85 27.35
N ASP A 267 3.77 -30.08 27.50
CA ASP A 267 3.67 -28.67 27.91
C ASP A 267 2.88 -27.82 26.89
N LEU A 268 3.01 -28.13 25.60
CA LEU A 268 2.28 -27.42 24.54
C LEU A 268 0.81 -27.77 24.54
N GLU A 269 0.49 -29.07 24.63
CA GLU A 269 -0.89 -29.54 24.75
C GLU A 269 -1.58 -28.97 25.99
N GLU A 270 -0.87 -28.88 27.11
CA GLU A 270 -1.36 -28.22 28.34
C GLU A 270 -1.63 -26.74 28.10
N LEU A 271 -0.73 -25.99 27.46
CA LEU A 271 -0.94 -24.57 27.18
C LEU A 271 -2.14 -24.32 26.24
N GLU A 272 -2.32 -25.16 25.23
CA GLU A 272 -3.49 -25.08 24.34
C GLU A 272 -4.79 -25.34 25.11
N THR A 273 -4.80 -26.42 25.89
CA THR A 273 -5.94 -26.77 26.76
C THR A 273 -6.21 -25.67 27.79
N PHE A 274 -5.17 -25.03 28.31
CA PHE A 274 -5.26 -23.96 29.29
C PHE A 274 -5.93 -22.71 28.71
N LEU A 275 -5.63 -22.33 27.46
CA LEU A 275 -6.34 -21.25 26.79
C LEU A 275 -7.81 -21.61 26.50
N LEU A 276 -8.06 -22.81 25.97
CA LEU A 276 -9.41 -23.24 25.58
C LEU A 276 -10.35 -23.40 26.78
N SER A 277 -9.87 -24.02 27.86
CA SER A 277 -10.66 -24.23 29.09
C SER A 277 -11.07 -22.91 29.75
N ASN A 278 -10.25 -21.86 29.62
CA ASN A 278 -10.55 -20.52 30.11
C ASN A 278 -11.27 -19.64 29.09
N LYS A 279 -11.76 -20.23 27.98
CA LYS A 279 -12.49 -19.54 26.90
C LYS A 279 -11.69 -18.42 26.23
N ILE A 280 -10.37 -18.56 26.19
CA ILE A 280 -9.47 -17.62 25.52
C ILE A 280 -9.23 -18.11 24.09
N GLY A 281 -10.06 -17.62 23.17
CA GLY A 281 -10.04 -18.00 21.76
C GLY A 281 -10.77 -19.30 21.44
N SER A 282 -10.84 -19.62 20.16
CA SER A 282 -11.37 -20.89 19.63
C SER A 282 -10.22 -21.78 19.15
N GLN A 283 -10.49 -23.07 18.94
CA GLN A 283 -9.52 -23.99 18.34
C GLN A 283 -8.97 -23.44 17.02
N ALA A 284 -9.83 -22.91 16.17
CA ALA A 284 -9.44 -22.30 14.89
C ALA A 284 -8.52 -21.07 15.06
N ALA A 285 -8.68 -20.28 16.14
CA ALA A 285 -7.78 -19.17 16.43
C ALA A 285 -6.39 -19.65 16.86
N ILE A 286 -6.31 -20.73 17.64
CA ILE A 286 -5.04 -21.38 18.02
C ILE A 286 -4.35 -21.96 16.78
N ASP A 287 -5.10 -22.63 15.91
CA ASP A 287 -4.55 -23.23 14.70
C ASP A 287 -4.04 -22.16 13.71
N ARG A 288 -4.76 -21.03 13.59
CA ARG A 288 -4.27 -19.87 12.85
C ARG A 288 -2.99 -19.30 13.45
N ALA A 289 -2.91 -19.20 14.78
CA ALA A 289 -1.72 -18.72 15.46
C ALA A 289 -0.50 -19.63 15.23
N LYS A 290 -0.71 -20.96 15.20
CA LYS A 290 0.33 -21.95 14.84
C LYS A 290 0.87 -21.70 13.43
N GLN A 291 -0.01 -21.46 12.46
CA GLN A 291 0.37 -21.23 11.07
C GLN A 291 1.12 -19.88 10.91
N GLU A 292 0.57 -18.79 11.42
CA GLU A 292 1.18 -17.45 11.28
C GLU A 292 2.53 -17.33 12.02
N SER A 293 2.67 -18.01 13.16
CA SER A 293 3.88 -17.89 14.00
C SER A 293 4.90 -19.01 13.78
N GLN A 294 4.63 -19.96 12.87
CA GLN A 294 5.46 -21.18 12.66
C GLN A 294 5.60 -22.03 13.93
N GLY A 295 4.50 -22.16 14.70
CA GLY A 295 4.44 -22.95 15.92
C GLY A 295 3.73 -22.23 17.05
N PHE A 296 3.03 -22.99 17.91
CA PHE A 296 2.29 -22.42 19.04
C PHE A 296 3.21 -21.82 20.09
N TRP A 297 4.35 -22.47 20.37
CA TRP A 297 5.36 -21.96 21.32
C TRP A 297 5.86 -20.57 20.92
N ARG A 298 6.09 -20.33 19.63
CA ARG A 298 6.57 -19.06 19.08
C ARG A 298 5.52 -17.97 19.24
N PHE A 299 4.24 -18.32 19.00
CA PHE A 299 3.12 -17.44 19.29
C PHE A 299 3.07 -17.06 20.77
N VAL A 300 3.05 -18.04 21.68
CA VAL A 300 2.96 -17.79 23.13
C VAL A 300 4.15 -16.95 23.60
N ARG A 301 5.38 -17.28 23.18
CA ARG A 301 6.59 -16.52 23.52
C ARG A 301 6.54 -15.08 23.01
N SER A 302 5.94 -14.86 21.84
CA SER A 302 5.74 -13.49 21.30
C SER A 302 4.81 -12.61 22.14
N LEU A 303 3.97 -13.22 22.99
CA LEU A 303 3.04 -12.50 23.86
C LEU A 303 3.62 -12.22 25.23
N VAL A 304 4.35 -13.19 25.81
CA VAL A 304 4.87 -13.11 27.19
C VAL A 304 6.30 -12.54 27.29
N GLY A 305 7.06 -12.55 26.19
CA GLY A 305 8.45 -12.11 26.19
C GLY A 305 9.42 -13.13 26.78
N LEU A 306 10.72 -12.84 26.72
CA LEU A 306 11.77 -13.64 27.36
C LEU A 306 12.11 -13.06 28.75
N ASP A 307 12.55 -13.90 29.67
CA ASP A 307 13.13 -13.44 30.93
C ASP A 307 14.47 -12.74 30.65
N ARG A 308 14.69 -11.60 31.29
CA ARG A 308 15.87 -10.78 31.04
C ARG A 308 17.17 -11.46 31.47
N ASN A 309 17.15 -12.27 32.53
CA ASN A 309 18.33 -12.97 32.98
C ASN A 309 18.65 -14.13 32.03
N ALA A 310 17.63 -14.86 31.57
CA ALA A 310 17.79 -15.91 30.57
C ALA A 310 18.33 -15.36 29.23
N ALA A 311 17.85 -14.18 28.81
CA ALA A 311 18.38 -13.48 27.66
C ALA A 311 19.86 -13.11 27.85
N LYS A 312 20.22 -12.50 28.97
CA LYS A 312 21.62 -12.16 29.29
C LYS A 312 22.54 -13.38 29.35
N GLU A 313 22.06 -14.47 29.93
CA GLU A 313 22.80 -15.73 30.02
C GLU A 313 23.12 -16.29 28.63
N ALA A 314 22.17 -16.23 27.69
CA ALA A 314 22.39 -16.67 26.31
C ALA A 314 23.47 -15.86 25.57
N PHE A 315 23.63 -14.57 25.87
CA PHE A 315 24.66 -13.70 25.27
C PHE A 315 25.91 -13.54 26.16
N SER A 316 25.99 -14.24 27.29
CA SER A 316 27.06 -14.02 28.27
C SER A 316 28.45 -14.45 27.76
N GLU A 317 28.53 -15.58 27.07
CA GLU A 317 29.76 -16.09 26.46
C GLU A 317 30.25 -15.13 25.36
N PHE A 318 29.34 -14.73 24.47
CA PHE A 318 29.63 -13.74 23.42
C PHE A 318 30.24 -12.46 23.98
N LEU A 319 29.70 -11.92 25.08
CA LEU A 319 30.19 -10.68 25.71
C LEU A 319 31.46 -10.87 26.57
N SER A 320 31.84 -12.11 26.90
CA SER A 320 32.97 -12.40 27.80
C SER A 320 34.27 -12.70 27.03
N ASP A 321 34.18 -13.13 25.78
CA ASP A 321 35.33 -13.62 25.01
C ASP A 321 36.29 -12.53 24.51
N ARG A 322 35.86 -11.26 24.44
CA ARG A 322 36.63 -10.17 23.82
C ARG A 322 36.44 -8.83 24.55
N LEU A 323 37.37 -7.89 24.30
CA LEU A 323 37.23 -6.50 24.72
C LEU A 323 36.29 -5.76 23.77
N TYR A 324 34.99 -5.75 24.07
CA TYR A 324 34.01 -5.00 23.29
C TYR A 324 33.99 -3.51 23.66
N SER A 325 33.76 -2.67 22.64
CA SER A 325 33.49 -1.25 22.78
C SER A 325 32.10 -0.99 23.40
N ALA A 326 31.90 0.21 23.94
CA ALA A 326 30.61 0.62 24.50
C ALA A 326 29.46 0.53 23.47
N ALA A 327 29.74 0.80 22.19
CA ALA A 327 28.75 0.71 21.11
C ALA A 327 28.31 -0.74 20.85
N GLN A 328 29.27 -1.68 20.79
CA GLN A 328 29.00 -3.11 20.63
C GLN A 328 28.19 -3.67 21.80
N ILE A 329 28.55 -3.32 23.04
CA ILE A 329 27.80 -3.74 24.24
C ILE A 329 26.38 -3.18 24.22
N GLN A 330 26.21 -1.91 23.83
CA GLN A 330 24.87 -1.31 23.73
C GLN A 330 24.02 -2.01 22.67
N PHE A 331 24.60 -2.35 21.51
CA PHE A 331 23.90 -3.08 20.45
C PHE A 331 23.37 -4.43 20.94
N VAL A 332 24.21 -5.22 21.64
CA VAL A 332 23.78 -6.50 22.22
C VAL A 332 22.72 -6.31 23.31
N ASN A 333 22.82 -5.25 24.11
CA ASN A 333 21.78 -4.93 25.10
C ASN A 333 20.44 -4.60 24.45
N GLU A 334 20.40 -3.99 23.27
CA GLU A 334 19.14 -3.77 22.54
C GLU A 334 18.55 -5.08 22.03
N ILE A 335 19.37 -6.04 21.60
CA ILE A 335 18.89 -7.38 21.23
C ILE A 335 18.26 -8.05 22.44
N ILE A 336 18.94 -7.99 23.59
CA ILE A 336 18.42 -8.51 24.86
C ILE A 336 17.09 -7.83 25.25
N ASN A 337 16.98 -6.51 25.10
CA ASN A 337 15.75 -5.76 25.39
C ASN A 337 14.61 -6.16 24.46
N TYR A 338 14.92 -6.34 23.17
CA TYR A 338 13.96 -6.77 22.16
C TYR A 338 13.45 -8.17 22.48
N LEU A 339 14.33 -9.14 22.73
CA LEU A 339 13.95 -10.49 23.14
C LEU A 339 13.17 -10.50 24.46
N THR A 340 13.51 -9.64 25.43
CA THR A 340 12.76 -9.52 26.68
C THR A 340 11.31 -9.07 26.45
N THR A 341 11.09 -8.17 25.47
CA THR A 341 9.78 -7.58 25.20
C THR A 341 8.93 -8.40 24.22
N HIS A 342 9.58 -8.93 23.18
CA HIS A 342 8.93 -9.59 22.04
C HIS A 342 9.13 -11.11 22.04
N GLY A 343 9.99 -11.65 22.90
CA GLY A 343 10.21 -13.08 23.11
C GLY A 343 10.94 -13.82 21.99
N VAL A 344 10.77 -13.39 20.75
CA VAL A 344 11.39 -13.94 19.55
C VAL A 344 11.88 -12.82 18.67
N MET A 345 12.95 -13.08 17.94
CA MET A 345 13.59 -12.11 17.05
C MET A 345 13.96 -12.80 15.75
N ASP A 346 13.59 -12.18 14.63
CA ASP A 346 14.12 -12.56 13.32
C ASP A 346 15.46 -11.85 13.10
N LYS A 347 16.45 -12.54 12.53
CA LYS A 347 17.78 -11.99 12.25
C LYS A 347 17.72 -10.79 11.31
N ALA A 348 16.72 -10.73 10.42
CA ALA A 348 16.51 -9.58 9.53
C ALA A 348 16.26 -8.26 10.27
N LEU A 349 15.74 -8.31 11.51
CA LEU A 349 15.47 -7.11 12.32
C LEU A 349 16.74 -6.35 12.72
N LEU A 350 17.92 -6.99 12.69
CA LEU A 350 19.19 -6.31 12.96
C LEU A 350 19.45 -5.15 11.97
N TYR A 351 18.79 -5.16 10.81
CA TYR A 351 18.86 -4.13 9.77
C TYR A 351 17.65 -3.18 9.74
N GLU A 352 16.79 -3.23 10.75
CA GLU A 352 15.62 -2.34 10.90
C GLU A 352 15.72 -1.49 12.18
N PRO A 353 15.02 -0.34 12.27
CA PRO A 353 14.89 0.38 13.53
C PRO A 353 14.25 -0.52 14.60
N PRO A 354 14.76 -0.57 15.85
CA PRO A 354 15.67 0.40 16.48
C PRO A 354 17.17 0.13 16.32
N PHE A 355 17.58 -0.99 15.71
CA PHE A 355 18.99 -1.41 15.64
C PHE A 355 19.82 -0.52 14.71
N THR A 356 19.20 -0.03 13.64
CA THR A 356 19.83 0.90 12.70
C THR A 356 20.07 2.31 13.26
N ASN A 357 19.51 2.64 14.43
CA ASN A 357 19.81 3.91 15.10
C ASN A 357 21.25 3.96 15.63
N TYR A 358 21.86 2.80 15.87
CA TYR A 358 23.23 2.68 16.38
C TYR A 358 24.24 2.36 15.28
N CYS A 359 23.79 1.73 14.19
CA CYS A 359 24.62 1.36 13.04
C CYS A 359 23.84 1.64 11.75
N ALA A 360 24.26 2.62 10.96
CA ALA A 360 23.44 3.13 9.84
C ALA A 360 23.33 2.14 8.68
N THR A 361 24.37 1.33 8.47
CA THR A 361 24.43 0.31 7.40
C THR A 361 24.27 -1.13 7.89
N GLY A 362 24.21 -1.37 9.21
CA GLY A 362 24.00 -2.69 9.80
C GLY A 362 25.05 -3.08 10.86
N PRO A 363 24.96 -4.29 11.45
CA PRO A 363 25.89 -4.79 12.45
C PRO A 363 27.36 -4.85 11.97
N GLU A 364 27.61 -4.80 10.66
CA GLU A 364 28.93 -4.77 10.01
C GLU A 364 29.74 -3.51 10.36
N GLU A 365 29.09 -2.41 10.76
CA GLU A 365 29.82 -1.23 11.26
C GLU A 365 30.47 -1.48 12.62
N LEU A 366 29.95 -2.44 13.39
CA LEU A 366 30.36 -2.71 14.76
C LEU A 366 31.11 -4.04 14.92
N PHE A 367 30.83 -5.05 14.10
CA PHE A 367 31.34 -6.41 14.26
C PHE A 367 31.99 -6.91 12.98
N GLU A 368 33.02 -7.76 13.11
CA GLU A 368 33.58 -8.52 12.00
C GLU A 368 32.61 -9.66 11.61
N ASP A 369 32.67 -10.13 10.35
CA ASP A 369 31.76 -11.15 9.80
C ASP A 369 31.61 -12.36 10.73
N ASP A 370 32.70 -12.94 11.24
CA ASP A 370 32.68 -14.08 12.18
C ASP A 370 31.88 -13.80 13.46
N SER A 371 31.91 -12.55 13.96
CA SER A 371 31.19 -12.16 15.17
C SER A 371 29.70 -11.92 14.90
N ILE A 372 29.35 -11.52 13.68
CA ILE A 372 27.96 -11.38 13.24
C ILE A 372 27.33 -12.76 13.09
N ASP A 373 28.06 -13.71 12.51
CA ASP A 373 27.62 -15.10 12.39
C ASP A 373 27.38 -15.72 13.78
N GLN A 374 28.32 -15.53 14.72
CA GLN A 374 28.14 -15.99 16.11
C GLN A 374 26.91 -15.35 16.79
N LEU A 375 26.65 -14.07 16.54
CA LEU A 375 25.48 -13.38 17.09
C LEU A 375 24.17 -13.91 16.48
N CYS A 376 24.15 -14.20 15.19
CA CYS A 376 23.04 -14.84 14.50
C CYS A 376 22.79 -16.26 15.02
N ASP A 377 23.84 -17.03 15.26
CA ASP A 377 23.76 -18.38 15.82
C ASP A 377 23.17 -18.39 17.23
N ILE A 378 23.50 -17.39 18.06
CA ILE A 378 22.90 -17.25 19.40
C ILE A 378 21.39 -16.94 19.29
N ILE A 379 20.97 -16.07 18.37
CA ILE A 379 19.55 -15.75 18.14
C ILE A 379 18.79 -17.01 17.69
N ASP A 380 19.39 -17.80 16.81
CA ASP A 380 18.82 -19.08 16.36
C ASP A 380 18.75 -20.09 17.49
N LEU A 381 19.81 -20.22 18.29
CA LEU A 381 19.84 -21.13 19.43
C LEU A 381 18.77 -20.76 20.47
N VAL A 382 18.59 -19.47 20.76
CA VAL A 382 17.51 -18.99 21.64
C VAL A 382 16.15 -19.30 21.05
N SER A 383 15.99 -19.26 19.73
CA SER A 383 14.73 -19.64 19.07
C SER A 383 14.49 -21.15 19.11
N ALA A 384 15.49 -21.95 18.75
CA ALA A 384 15.43 -23.41 18.69
C ALA A 384 15.27 -24.05 20.07
N ARG A 385 15.81 -23.47 21.15
CA ARG A 385 15.65 -24.01 22.51
C ARG A 385 14.21 -24.00 23.02
N ALA A 386 13.34 -23.14 22.47
CA ALA A 386 11.91 -23.18 22.79
C ALA A 386 11.12 -24.10 21.85
N GLU A 387 11.73 -24.54 20.75
CA GLU A 387 11.22 -25.63 19.93
C GLU A 387 11.40 -26.95 20.69
N THR A 388 10.43 -27.86 20.54
CA THR A 388 10.30 -29.08 21.33
C THR A 388 11.63 -29.85 21.43
N ALA A 389 12.01 -30.23 22.65
CA ALA A 389 13.03 -31.26 22.83
C ALA A 389 12.45 -32.59 22.32
N VAL A 390 13.10 -33.18 21.32
CA VAL A 390 12.77 -34.52 20.80
C VAL A 390 13.03 -35.59 21.86
#